data_AF-A0A9P7F5E4-F1
#
_entry.id   AF-A0A9P7F5E4-F1
#
_cell.length_a   1.000
_cell.length_b   1.000
_cell.length_c   1.000
_cell.angle_alpha   90.00
_cell.angle_beta   90.00
_cell.angle_gamma   90.00
#
_symmetry.space_group_name_H-M   'P 1'
#
loop_
_entity.id
_entity.type
_entity.pdbx_description
1 polymer ?
#
loop_
_entity_poly.entity_id
_entity_poly.type
_entity_poly.pdbx_seq_one_letter_code
_entity_poly.pdbx_strand_id
1 'polypeptide(L)'
;MDNPQRDLPDVLTALTTSSSPADLRAAVNKFYMHDASLHHPFRVVEHETNSRQKILAMYEWYRIISPDTTSNVDSVCYDRKRHVLVAEVTQHFHVRISPFKAAPSRYIMRIQLQERDKLFYIYDQEEFMHPTDLMNSVLPPLTPLVRLALVFFTFIGNVFSRAW
;
A
#
# COMPACT_ATOMS: atom_id res chain seq x y z
N MET A 1 16.19 -0.89 9.39
CA MET A 1 16.78 -1.22 8.08
C MET A 1 18.18 -0.65 8.05
N ASP A 2 19.15 -1.43 7.57
CA ASP A 2 20.56 -0.98 7.45
C ASP A 2 20.78 -0.25 6.13
N ASN A 3 20.20 -0.78 5.04
CA ASN A 3 20.21 -0.15 3.73
C ASN A 3 18.77 -0.10 3.20
N PRO A 4 18.03 1.00 3.44
CA PRO A 4 16.62 1.05 3.08
C PRO A 4 16.31 0.78 1.61
N GLN A 5 17.15 1.24 0.69
CA GLN A 5 16.94 1.03 -0.75
C GLN A 5 17.00 -0.46 -1.13
N ARG A 6 17.86 -1.23 -0.47
CA ARG A 6 18.02 -2.67 -0.70
C ARG A 6 17.05 -3.50 0.12
N ASP A 7 16.81 -3.10 1.36
CA ASP A 7 16.08 -3.91 2.35
C ASP A 7 14.55 -3.71 2.22
N LEU A 8 14.08 -2.59 1.67
CA LEU A 8 12.64 -2.27 1.60
C LEU A 8 11.79 -3.33 0.88
N PRO A 9 12.19 -3.90 -0.28
CA PRO A 9 11.42 -4.95 -0.93
C PRO A 9 11.07 -6.14 -0.02
N ASP A 10 12.06 -6.60 0.75
CA ASP A 10 11.87 -7.70 1.69
C ASP A 10 11.00 -7.29 2.88
N VAL A 11 11.16 -6.04 3.36
CA VAL A 11 10.32 -5.47 4.42
C VAL A 11 8.86 -5.42 3.99
N LEU A 12 8.56 -4.88 2.80
CA LEU A 12 7.19 -4.80 2.30
C LEU A 12 6.59 -6.18 2.10
N THR A 13 7.35 -7.11 1.52
CA THR A 13 6.92 -8.51 1.36
C THR A 13 6.59 -9.14 2.71
N ALA A 14 7.43 -8.95 3.74
CA ALA A 14 7.17 -9.47 5.09
C ALA A 14 5.92 -8.86 5.74
N LEU A 15 5.61 -7.59 5.46
CA LEU A 15 4.43 -6.92 5.99
C LEU A 15 3.14 -7.34 5.28
N THR A 16 3.17 -7.53 3.96
CA THR A 16 1.96 -7.74 3.15
C THR A 16 1.64 -9.21 2.86
N THR A 17 2.63 -10.09 2.93
CA THR A 17 2.54 -11.49 2.46
C THR A 17 2.73 -12.51 3.60
N SER A 18 2.88 -12.04 4.85
CA SER A 18 3.06 -12.96 5.99
C SER A 18 1.79 -13.76 6.29
N SER A 19 1.91 -15.09 6.26
CA SER A 19 0.84 -16.02 6.66
C SER A 19 0.79 -16.23 8.18
N SER A 20 1.88 -15.95 8.89
CA SER A 20 2.06 -16.17 10.33
C SER A 20 1.74 -14.89 11.14
N PRO A 21 0.79 -14.93 12.09
CA PRO A 21 0.52 -13.78 12.96
C PRO A 21 1.75 -13.35 13.78
N ALA A 22 2.58 -14.31 14.19
CA ALA A 22 3.79 -14.03 14.95
C ALA A 22 4.83 -13.30 14.11
N ASP A 23 5.04 -13.74 12.86
CA ASP A 23 6.02 -13.13 11.96
C ASP A 23 5.57 -11.74 11.51
N LEU A 24 4.27 -11.56 11.25
CA LEU A 24 3.71 -10.24 10.95
C LEU A 24 3.91 -9.27 12.11
N ARG A 25 3.59 -9.70 13.34
CA ARG A 25 3.81 -8.89 14.54
C ARG A 25 5.29 -8.55 14.75
N ALA A 26 6.18 -9.51 14.52
CA ALA A 26 7.62 -9.27 14.59
C ALA A 26 8.08 -8.26 13.54
N ALA A 27 7.60 -8.37 12.30
CA ALA A 27 7.92 -7.44 11.22
C ALA A 27 7.43 -6.01 11.54
N VAL A 28 6.17 -5.84 11.94
CA VAL A 28 5.63 -4.52 12.30
C VAL A 28 6.43 -3.90 13.46
N ASN A 29 6.71 -4.66 14.51
CA ASN A 29 7.49 -4.16 15.65
C ASN A 29 8.94 -3.82 15.29
N LYS A 30 9.54 -4.53 14.33
CA LYS A 30 10.92 -4.32 13.89
C LYS A 30 11.05 -3.11 12.99
N PHE A 31 10.10 -2.88 12.09
CA PHE A 31 10.25 -1.91 11.01
C PHE A 31 9.48 -0.61 11.21
N TYR A 32 8.37 -0.60 11.95
CA TYR A 32 7.64 0.65 12.24
C TYR A 32 8.08 1.30 13.55
N MET A 33 8.06 2.63 13.50
CA MET A 33 8.10 3.49 14.67
C MET A 33 6.89 3.26 15.59
N HIS A 34 7.06 3.47 16.89
CA HIS A 34 5.99 3.29 17.87
C HIS A 34 4.80 4.26 17.65
N ASP A 35 5.11 5.42 17.08
CA ASP A 35 4.23 6.54 16.76
C ASP A 35 4.09 6.75 15.23
N ALA A 36 4.24 5.69 14.44
CA ALA A 36 4.13 5.77 12.97
C ALA A 36 2.69 6.07 12.47
N SER A 37 2.57 6.61 11.28
CA SER A 37 1.31 6.79 10.55
C SER A 37 1.20 5.84 9.35
N LEU A 38 -0.04 5.60 8.92
CA LEU A 38 -0.32 4.83 7.70
C LEU A 38 -1.60 5.35 7.02
N HIS A 39 -1.46 5.76 5.76
CA HIS A 39 -2.53 6.31 4.93
C HIS A 39 -2.80 5.36 3.77
N HIS A 40 -3.78 4.48 3.96
CA HIS A 40 -4.27 3.53 2.95
C HIS A 40 -5.59 4.05 2.36
N PRO A 41 -5.90 3.76 1.09
CA PRO A 41 -7.19 4.10 0.47
C PRO A 41 -8.48 3.69 1.23
N PHE A 42 -8.39 2.79 2.22
CA PHE A 42 -9.54 2.30 3.00
C PHE A 42 -9.47 2.67 4.48
N ARG A 43 -8.31 3.14 4.97
CA ARG A 43 -8.08 3.39 6.38
C ARG A 43 -6.91 4.35 6.57
N VAL A 44 -7.07 5.24 7.54
CA VAL A 44 -6.01 6.14 8.01
C VAL A 44 -5.69 5.79 9.46
N VAL A 45 -4.39 5.72 9.77
CA VAL A 45 -3.83 5.71 11.12
C VAL A 45 -2.95 6.94 11.23
N GLU A 46 -3.39 7.90 12.04
CA GLU A 46 -2.63 9.12 12.32
C GLU A 46 -1.46 8.85 13.28
N HIS A 47 -0.50 9.78 13.32
CA HIS A 47 0.54 9.77 14.34
C HIS A 47 -0.05 9.93 15.74
N GLU A 48 0.19 8.95 16.60
CA GLU A 48 -0.19 9.00 18.01
C GLU A 48 0.68 8.05 18.84
N THR A 49 0.67 8.22 20.16
CA THR A 49 1.31 7.27 21.06
C THR A 49 0.74 5.87 20.84
N ASN A 50 1.59 4.92 20.45
CA ASN A 50 1.25 3.51 20.23
C ASN A 50 0.39 3.25 18.97
N SER A 51 0.36 4.19 18.01
CA SER A 51 -0.29 4.03 16.71
C SER A 51 0.16 2.76 15.96
N ARG A 52 1.39 2.29 16.21
CA ARG A 52 1.93 1.05 15.64
C ARG A 52 1.02 -0.17 15.89
N GLN A 53 0.32 -0.22 17.02
CA GLN A 53 -0.62 -1.32 17.30
C GLN A 53 -1.87 -1.25 16.41
N LYS A 54 -2.32 -0.04 16.04
CA LYS A 54 -3.40 0.13 15.08
C LYS A 54 -2.96 -0.28 13.66
N ILE A 55 -1.71 0.01 13.29
CA ILE A 55 -1.09 -0.46 12.05
C ILE A 55 -1.03 -2.01 12.04
N LEU A 56 -0.58 -2.62 13.13
CA LEU A 56 -0.57 -4.09 13.25
C LEU A 56 -1.97 -4.67 13.08
N ALA A 57 -2.97 -4.12 13.76
CA ALA A 57 -4.36 -4.59 13.64
C ALA A 57 -4.90 -4.46 12.21
N MET A 58 -4.45 -3.46 11.44
CA MET A 58 -4.78 -3.34 10.03
C MET A 58 -4.17 -4.47 9.20
N TYR A 59 -2.87 -4.73 9.31
CA TYR A 59 -2.24 -5.84 8.59
C TYR A 59 -2.80 -7.20 9.00
N GLU A 60 -3.10 -7.40 10.29
CA GLU A 60 -3.75 -8.62 10.78
C GLU A 60 -5.15 -8.79 10.15
N TRP A 61 -5.92 -7.70 10.04
CA TRP A 61 -7.20 -7.73 9.35
C TRP A 61 -7.05 -8.09 7.86
N TYR A 62 -6.06 -7.51 7.16
CA TYR A 62 -5.79 -7.78 5.74
C TYR A 62 -5.45 -9.25 5.51
N ARG A 63 -4.60 -9.83 6.35
CA ARG A 63 -4.25 -11.26 6.32
C ARG A 63 -5.48 -12.16 6.53
N ILE A 64 -6.45 -11.75 7.36
CA ILE A 64 -7.68 -12.52 7.59
C ILE A 64 -8.62 -12.48 6.39
N ILE A 65 -8.77 -11.31 5.76
CA ILE A 65 -9.69 -11.13 4.63
C ILE A 65 -9.08 -11.57 3.30
N SER A 66 -7.75 -11.62 3.17
CA SER A 66 -7.02 -12.02 1.97
C SER A 66 -5.78 -12.84 2.34
N PRO A 67 -5.94 -14.12 2.70
CA PRO A 67 -4.86 -14.96 3.23
C PRO A 67 -3.76 -15.27 2.21
N ASP A 68 -4.11 -15.29 0.92
CA ASP A 68 -3.21 -15.61 -0.18
C ASP A 68 -2.68 -14.35 -0.89
N THR A 69 -2.65 -13.21 -0.17
CA THR A 69 -2.14 -11.95 -0.72
C THR A 69 -0.68 -12.12 -1.12
N THR A 70 -0.36 -11.77 -2.36
CA THR A 70 1.03 -11.67 -2.82
C THR A 70 1.32 -10.25 -3.25
N SER A 71 2.50 -9.75 -2.93
CA SER A 71 2.95 -8.42 -3.32
C SER A 71 4.34 -8.51 -3.92
N ASN A 72 4.56 -7.77 -5.00
CA ASN A 72 5.84 -7.63 -5.68
C ASN A 72 6.24 -6.16 -5.71
N VAL A 73 7.46 -5.85 -5.28
CA VAL A 73 8.01 -4.50 -5.37
C VAL A 73 8.73 -4.38 -6.71
N ASP A 74 8.12 -3.65 -7.63
CA ASP A 74 8.57 -3.54 -9.02
C ASP A 74 9.73 -2.54 -9.15
N SER A 75 9.71 -1.46 -8.37
CA SER A 75 10.79 -0.46 -8.35
C SER A 75 10.85 0.29 -7.03
N VAL A 76 12.04 0.81 -6.69
CA VAL A 76 12.29 1.62 -5.50
C VAL A 76 13.18 2.81 -5.84
N CYS A 77 12.69 4.02 -5.56
CA CYS A 77 13.44 5.26 -5.61
C CYS A 77 13.68 5.76 -4.18
N TYR A 78 14.94 6.07 -3.83
CA TYR A 78 15.29 6.56 -2.50
C TYR A 78 15.90 7.96 -2.53
N ASP A 79 15.20 8.93 -1.96
CA ASP A 79 15.76 10.25 -1.63
C ASP A 79 16.46 10.18 -0.28
N ARG A 80 17.78 9.98 -0.32
CA ARG A 80 18.64 9.91 0.87
C ARG A 80 18.70 11.22 1.66
N LYS A 81 18.48 12.38 1.05
CA LYS A 81 18.54 13.67 1.78
C LYS A 81 17.29 13.87 2.63
N ARG A 82 16.15 13.40 2.13
CA ARG A 82 14.85 13.53 2.81
C ARG A 82 14.45 12.28 3.59
N HIS A 83 15.20 11.20 3.46
CA HIS A 83 14.86 9.87 3.99
C HIS A 83 13.49 9.38 3.50
N VAL A 84 13.17 9.62 2.21
CA VAL A 84 11.89 9.23 1.60
C VAL A 84 12.12 8.16 0.54
N LEU A 85 11.42 7.03 0.65
CA LEU A 85 11.30 6.05 -0.42
C LEU A 85 9.99 6.23 -1.17
N VAL A 86 10.05 5.98 -2.47
CA VAL A 86 8.88 5.79 -3.32
C VAL A 86 9.02 4.43 -3.98
N ALA A 87 8.08 3.53 -3.72
CA ALA A 87 8.07 2.18 -4.28
C ALA A 87 6.86 1.99 -5.18
N GLU A 88 7.07 1.33 -6.31
CA GLU A 88 5.99 0.80 -7.14
C GLU A 88 5.73 -0.65 -6.74
N VAL A 89 4.48 -0.98 -6.48
CA VAL A 89 4.08 -2.30 -5.99
C VAL A 89 2.92 -2.84 -6.82
N THR A 90 3.03 -4.10 -7.21
CA THR A 90 1.92 -4.88 -7.78
C THR A 90 1.47 -5.92 -6.75
N GLN A 91 0.19 -5.90 -6.40
CA GLN A 91 -0.39 -6.83 -5.43
C GLN A 91 -1.56 -7.61 -6.02
N HIS A 92 -1.62 -8.90 -5.68
CA HIS A 92 -2.78 -9.75 -5.89
C HIS A 92 -3.51 -9.89 -4.57
N PHE A 93 -4.39 -8.95 -4.31
CA PHE A 93 -5.28 -8.98 -3.15
C PHE A 93 -6.58 -9.69 -3.54
N HIS A 94 -6.99 -10.68 -2.75
CA HIS A 94 -8.17 -11.48 -2.99
C HIS A 94 -9.00 -11.64 -1.73
N VAL A 95 -10.14 -10.95 -1.67
CA VAL A 95 -11.08 -11.12 -0.58
C VAL A 95 -11.58 -12.57 -0.56
N ARG A 96 -11.28 -13.32 0.51
CA ARG A 96 -11.57 -14.75 0.68
C ARG A 96 -13.02 -15.19 0.47
N ILE A 97 -13.99 -14.27 0.64
CA ILE A 97 -15.42 -14.52 0.45
C ILE A 97 -15.93 -14.09 -0.93
N SER A 98 -15.07 -13.46 -1.74
CA SER A 98 -15.44 -12.98 -3.07
C SER A 98 -15.52 -14.15 -4.05
N PRO A 99 -16.59 -14.27 -4.85
CA PRO A 99 -16.68 -15.28 -5.90
C PRO A 99 -15.85 -14.91 -7.14
N PHE A 100 -15.25 -13.72 -7.18
CA PHE A 100 -14.54 -13.20 -8.35
C PHE A 100 -13.05 -13.49 -8.29
N LYS A 101 -12.46 -13.80 -9.43
CA LYS A 101 -11.00 -13.97 -9.54
C LYS A 101 -10.30 -12.68 -9.13
N ALA A 102 -9.21 -12.82 -8.38
CA ALA A 102 -8.31 -11.71 -8.07
C ALA A 102 -7.81 -11.05 -9.35
N ALA A 103 -7.67 -9.73 -9.32
CA ALA A 103 -7.05 -8.97 -10.39
C ALA A 103 -5.80 -8.25 -9.85
N PRO A 104 -4.71 -8.17 -10.64
CA PRO A 104 -3.54 -7.43 -10.23
C PRO A 104 -3.91 -5.96 -10.01
N SER A 105 -3.43 -5.40 -8.91
CA SER A 105 -3.62 -4.00 -8.55
C SER A 105 -2.26 -3.35 -8.33
N ARG A 106 -2.03 -2.24 -9.01
CA ARG A 106 -0.81 -1.45 -8.90
C ARG A 106 -1.02 -0.27 -7.98
N TYR A 107 0.00 0.04 -7.19
CA TYR A 107 0.00 1.22 -6.34
C TYR A 107 1.40 1.77 -6.13
N ILE A 108 1.45 3.05 -5.80
CA ILE A 108 2.68 3.73 -5.41
C ILE A 108 2.64 3.91 -3.90
N MET A 109 3.70 3.50 -3.22
CA MET A 109 3.88 3.70 -1.79
C MET A 109 4.94 4.75 -1.56
N ARG A 110 4.59 5.84 -0.86
CA ARG A 110 5.53 6.82 -0.32
C ARG A 110 5.80 6.48 1.13
N ILE A 111 7.07 6.32 1.49
CA ILE A 111 7.50 5.91 2.83
C ILE A 111 8.51 6.94 3.36
N GLN A 112 8.14 7.65 4.41
CA GLN A 112 9.07 8.47 5.18
C GLN A 112 9.76 7.59 6.22
N LEU A 113 11.09 7.68 6.26
CA LEU A 113 11.90 7.02 7.26
C LEU A 113 12.38 7.99 8.33
N GLN A 114 12.56 7.45 9.54
CA GLN A 114 13.31 8.07 10.61
C GLN A 114 14.51 7.20 10.97
N GLU A 115 15.68 7.83 11.11
CA GLU A 115 16.89 7.16 11.58
C GLU A 115 16.95 7.24 13.12
N ARG A 116 17.18 6.09 13.76
CA ARG A 116 17.49 5.98 15.19
C ARG A 116 18.57 4.93 15.37
N ASP A 117 19.62 5.27 16.14
CA ASP A 117 20.73 4.36 16.41
C ASP A 117 21.34 3.73 15.14
N LYS A 118 21.46 4.53 14.06
CA LYS A 118 21.95 4.12 12.73
C LYS A 118 21.07 3.13 11.97
N LEU A 119 19.85 2.88 12.46
CA LEU A 119 18.84 2.06 11.80
C LEU A 119 17.70 2.94 11.32
N PHE A 120 17.17 2.61 10.15
CA PHE A 120 15.99 3.28 9.59
C PHE A 120 14.71 2.53 9.92
N TYR A 121 13.68 3.29 10.28
CA TYR A 121 12.34 2.80 10.61
C TYR A 121 11.29 3.56 9.80
N ILE A 122 10.20 2.88 9.48
CA ILE A 122 9.03 3.48 8.82
C ILE A 122 8.34 4.41 9.83
N TYR A 123 8.34 5.69 9.50
CA TYR A 123 7.68 6.72 10.30
C TYR A 123 6.32 7.09 9.71
N ASP A 124 6.23 7.24 8.40
CA ASP A 124 4.97 7.50 7.69
C ASP A 124 4.93 6.66 6.40
N GLN A 125 3.77 6.09 6.11
CA GLN A 125 3.50 5.31 4.90
C GLN A 125 2.20 5.78 4.26
N GLU A 126 2.26 6.15 2.99
CA GLU A 126 1.11 6.61 2.23
C GLU A 126 1.02 5.85 0.91
N GLU A 127 -0.18 5.39 0.58
CA GLU A 127 -0.44 4.53 -0.57
C GLU A 127 -1.39 5.20 -1.56
N PHE A 128 -0.94 5.29 -2.82
CA PHE A 128 -1.67 5.91 -3.91
C PHE A 128 -2.09 4.85 -4.93
N MET A 129 -3.39 4.74 -5.14
CA MET A 129 -4.00 3.81 -6.09
C MET A 129 -4.74 4.57 -7.18
N HIS A 130 -4.57 4.14 -8.43
CA HIS A 130 -5.47 4.58 -9.48
C HIS A 130 -6.87 3.96 -9.27
N PRO A 131 -7.98 4.63 -9.61
CA PRO A 131 -9.32 4.12 -9.34
C PRO A 131 -9.61 2.72 -9.91
N THR A 132 -9.00 2.36 -11.03
CA THR A 132 -9.14 1.01 -11.61
C THR A 132 -8.41 -0.06 -10.80
N ASP A 133 -7.25 0.27 -10.23
CA ASP A 133 -6.49 -0.65 -9.37
C ASP A 133 -7.19 -0.82 -8.02
N LEU A 134 -7.77 0.25 -7.48
CA LEU A 134 -8.63 0.17 -6.30
C LEU A 134 -9.80 -0.79 -6.53
N MET A 135 -10.45 -0.69 -7.70
CA MET A 135 -11.56 -1.56 -8.06
C MET A 135 -11.11 -3.00 -8.33
N ASN A 136 -9.94 -3.21 -8.94
CA ASN A 136 -9.34 -4.54 -9.08
C ASN A 136 -9.11 -5.23 -7.73
N SER A 137 -8.78 -4.49 -6.67
CA SER A 137 -8.59 -5.05 -5.33
C SER A 137 -9.90 -5.45 -4.65
N VAL A 138 -10.97 -4.67 -4.83
CA VAL A 138 -12.23 -4.85 -4.08
C VAL A 138 -13.26 -5.65 -4.86
N LEU A 139 -13.49 -5.29 -6.12
CA LEU A 139 -14.55 -5.85 -6.95
C LEU A 139 -14.18 -5.79 -8.45
N PRO A 140 -13.26 -6.67 -8.90
CA PRO A 140 -12.73 -6.66 -10.26
C PRO A 140 -13.76 -6.55 -11.40
N PRO A 141 -14.95 -7.18 -11.34
CA PRO A 141 -15.96 -7.05 -12.39
C PRO A 141 -16.44 -5.62 -12.67
N LEU A 142 -16.29 -4.69 -11.70
CA LEU A 142 -16.66 -3.28 -11.90
C LEU A 142 -15.56 -2.44 -12.54
N THR A 143 -14.32 -2.94 -12.64
CA THR A 143 -13.20 -2.19 -13.23
C THR A 143 -13.49 -1.67 -14.64
N PRO A 144 -14.13 -2.43 -15.56
CA PRO A 144 -14.51 -1.91 -16.87
C PRO A 144 -15.46 -0.71 -16.79
N LEU A 145 -16.39 -0.69 -15.83
CA LEU A 145 -17.33 0.43 -15.65
C LEU A 145 -16.61 1.67 -15.14
N VAL A 146 -15.69 1.52 -14.17
CA VAL A 146 -14.84 2.62 -13.69
C VAL A 146 -14.02 3.18 -14.84
N ARG A 147 -13.40 2.32 -15.66
CA ARG A 147 -12.63 2.75 -16.83
C ARG A 147 -13.50 3.49 -17.85
N LEU A 148 -14.70 3.00 -18.14
CA LEU A 148 -15.64 3.68 -19.04
C LEU A 148 -16.01 5.07 -18.52
N ALA A 149 -16.26 5.20 -17.22
CA ALA A 149 -16.55 6.51 -16.61
C ALA A 149 -15.36 7.48 -16.76
N LEU A 150 -14.13 7.03 -16.50
CA LEU A 150 -12.91 7.85 -16.66
C LEU A 150 -12.72 8.33 -18.11
N VAL A 151 -12.95 7.43 -19.09
CA VAL A 151 -12.89 7.77 -20.52
C VAL A 151 -14.02 8.74 -20.90
N PHE A 152 -15.22 8.53 -20.37
CA PHE A 152 -16.37 9.41 -20.59
C PHE A 152 -16.09 10.85 -20.13
N PHE A 153 -15.43 11.04 -18.99
CA PHE A 153 -15.01 12.39 -18.55
C PHE A 153 -14.02 13.06 -19.51
N THR A 154 -13.16 12.29 -20.17
CA THR A 154 -12.28 12.82 -21.23
C THR A 154 -13.09 13.32 -22.42
N PHE A 155 -14.13 12.56 -22.83
CA PHE A 155 -15.03 12.97 -23.91
C PHE A 155 -15.79 14.26 -23.57
N ILE A 156 -16.37 14.34 -22.37
CA ILE A 156 -17.02 15.57 -21.87
C ILE A 156 -16.05 16.76 -21.96
N GLY A 157 -14.84 16.63 -21.42
CA GLY A 157 -13.84 17.69 -21.47
C GLY A 157 -13.54 18.18 -22.89
N ASN A 158 -13.44 17.26 -23.85
CA ASN A 158 -13.21 17.61 -25.27
C ASN A 158 -14.38 18.32 -25.94
N VAL A 159 -15.62 17.97 -25.59
CA VAL A 159 -16.81 18.64 -26.14
C VAL A 159 -16.96 20.04 -25.54
N PHE A 160 -16.85 20.17 -24.22
CA PHE A 160 -17.02 21.45 -23.55
C PHE A 160 -15.88 22.43 -23.81
N SER A 161 -14.62 21.97 -23.91
CA SER A 161 -13.48 22.84 -24.22
C SER A 161 -13.51 23.45 -25.63
N ARG A 162 -14.36 22.96 -26.53
CA ARG A 162 -14.57 23.52 -27.86
C ARG A 162 -15.79 24.43 -27.95
N ALA A 163 -16.63 24.44 -26.92
CA ALA A 163 -17.87 25.21 -26.85
C ALA A 163 -17.71 26.56 -26.12
N TRP A 164 -16.53 26.81 -25.56
CA TRP A 164 -16.09 28.04 -24.89
C TRP A 164 -14.77 28.50 -25.50
#